data_AF-A0A154IRL1-F1
#
_entry.id   AF-A0A154IRL1-F1
#
_cell.length_a   1.000
_cell.length_b   1.000
_cell.length_c   1.000
_cell.angle_alpha   90.00
_cell.angle_beta   90.00
_cell.angle_gamma   90.00
#
_symmetry.space_group_name_H-M   'P 1'
#
loop_
_entity.id
_entity.type
_entity.pdbx_description
1 polymer ?
#
loop_
_entity_poly.entity_id
_entity_poly.type
_entity_poly.pdbx_seq_one_letter_code
_entity_poly.pdbx_strand_id
1 'polypeptide(L)'
;MNPINPRYGAVAGSQALFDEGLRQHMLRVYNYMALGLVITGLVAFVVGSTPALYVPIFGSPLKWVVMLAPLAFVFFFSFKIQTMSASTAQITFWAFCAVMGLSLASVFLVFTGASIARTFFITATMFGATSLYGYATKRDLSRMGSFLMMGLFGVIIASVVNIFMGSSALQFAISVIGIVVFVGLTAYDTQNIKEQYSENFDQESNQKLAVFGALSLYLNFVNIFQLLLNFTGERE
;
A
#
# COMPACT_ATOMS: atom_id res chain seq x y z
N MET A 1 -18.92 4.66 -53.95
CA MET A 1 -17.69 4.51 -53.15
C MET A 1 -17.83 5.43 -51.95
N ASN A 2 -18.02 4.88 -50.75
CA ASN A 2 -18.20 5.69 -49.54
C ASN A 2 -16.82 6.22 -49.12
N PRO A 3 -16.59 7.54 -49.00
CA PRO A 3 -15.28 8.05 -48.61
C PRO A 3 -15.00 7.61 -47.17
N ILE A 4 -13.90 6.87 -46.98
CA ILE A 4 -13.38 6.52 -45.65
C ILE A 4 -13.05 7.84 -44.96
N ASN A 5 -13.87 8.22 -43.98
CA ASN A 5 -13.77 9.49 -43.28
C ASN A 5 -12.48 9.47 -42.41
N PRO A 6 -11.41 10.23 -42.75
CA PRO A 6 -10.10 10.13 -42.09
C PRO A 6 -10.14 10.46 -40.59
N ARG A 7 -11.18 11.19 -40.17
CA ARG A 7 -11.41 11.61 -38.78
C ARG A 7 -11.66 10.45 -37.83
N TYR A 8 -12.25 9.33 -38.29
CA TYR A 8 -12.50 8.17 -37.44
C TYR A 8 -11.22 7.39 -37.11
N GLY A 9 -10.26 7.32 -38.03
CA GLY A 9 -8.96 6.66 -37.80
C GLY A 9 -8.07 7.42 -36.81
N ALA A 10 -8.10 8.76 -36.85
CA ALA A 10 -7.29 9.61 -35.97
C ALA A 10 -7.77 9.57 -34.50
N VAL A 11 -9.08 9.55 -34.26
CA VAL A 11 -9.65 9.48 -32.89
C VAL A 11 -9.46 8.09 -32.28
N ALA A 12 -9.66 7.03 -33.06
CA ALA A 12 -9.40 5.66 -32.60
C ALA A 12 -7.91 5.41 -32.28
N GLY A 13 -6.99 5.97 -33.07
CA GLY A 13 -5.55 5.91 -32.78
C GLY A 13 -5.17 6.66 -31.50
N SER A 14 -5.75 7.83 -31.27
CA SER A 14 -5.53 8.63 -30.05
C SER A 14 -6.01 7.89 -28.78
N GLN A 15 -7.19 7.29 -28.83
CA GLN A 15 -7.75 6.50 -27.72
C GLN A 15 -6.87 5.29 -27.38
N ALA A 16 -6.43 4.54 -28.40
CA ALA A 16 -5.59 3.36 -28.21
C ALA A 16 -4.22 3.69 -27.60
N LEU A 17 -3.62 4.82 -28.00
CA LEU A 17 -2.36 5.30 -27.42
C LEU A 17 -2.52 5.70 -25.95
N PHE A 18 -3.65 6.33 -25.60
CA PHE A 18 -3.96 6.69 -24.22
C PHE A 18 -4.14 5.45 -23.33
N ASP A 19 -4.92 4.46 -23.81
CA ASP A 19 -5.18 3.22 -23.09
C ASP A 19 -3.88 2.42 -22.84
N GLU A 20 -3.00 2.37 -23.84
CA GLU A 20 -1.68 1.72 -23.70
C GLU A 20 -0.80 2.48 -22.68
N GLY A 21 -0.75 3.81 -22.75
CA GLY A 21 -0.01 4.62 -21.78
C GLY A 21 -0.51 4.42 -20.33
N LEU A 22 -1.83 4.37 -20.15
CA LEU A 22 -2.45 4.11 -18.85
C LEU A 22 -2.08 2.72 -18.33
N ARG A 23 -2.12 1.69 -19.18
CA ARG A 23 -1.68 0.34 -18.80
C ARG A 23 -0.22 0.33 -18.35
N GLN A 24 0.67 0.99 -19.09
CA GLN A 24 2.09 1.10 -18.73
C GLN A 24 2.29 1.84 -17.40
N HIS A 25 1.49 2.90 -17.15
CA HIS A 25 1.50 3.61 -15.87
C HIS A 25 1.09 2.68 -14.71
N MET A 26 -0.02 1.95 -14.84
CA MET A 26 -0.47 1.01 -13.81
C MET A 26 0.53 -0.13 -13.58
N LEU A 27 1.12 -0.69 -14.63
CA LEU A 27 2.19 -1.69 -14.50
C LEU A 27 3.38 -1.14 -13.71
N ARG A 28 3.77 0.11 -13.96
CA ARG A 28 4.85 0.78 -13.22
C ARG A 28 4.49 0.93 -11.73
N VAL A 29 3.28 1.35 -11.41
CA VAL A 29 2.76 1.44 -10.03
C VAL A 29 2.86 0.09 -9.33
N TYR A 30 2.34 -0.98 -9.95
CA TYR A 30 2.37 -2.32 -9.36
C TYR A 30 3.80 -2.86 -9.23
N ASN A 31 4.69 -2.57 -10.18
CA ASN A 31 6.10 -2.95 -10.09
C ASN A 31 6.80 -2.26 -8.92
N TYR A 32 6.59 -0.95 -8.73
CA TYR A 32 7.13 -0.24 -7.57
C TYR A 32 6.61 -0.85 -6.27
N MET A 33 5.30 -1.06 -6.16
CA MET A 33 4.69 -1.67 -4.99
C MET A 33 5.27 -3.07 -4.70
N ALA A 34 5.33 -3.94 -5.71
CA ALA A 34 5.80 -5.31 -5.57
C ALA A 34 7.28 -5.36 -5.16
N LEU A 35 8.14 -4.57 -5.80
CA LEU A 35 9.54 -4.43 -5.41
C LEU A 35 9.67 -3.89 -3.98
N GLY A 36 8.81 -2.95 -3.60
CA GLY A 36 8.75 -2.41 -2.24
C GLY A 36 8.47 -3.51 -1.23
N LEU A 37 7.45 -4.34 -1.48
CA LEU A 37 7.11 -5.49 -0.63
C LEU A 37 8.24 -6.51 -0.56
N VAL A 38 8.95 -6.76 -1.66
CA VAL A 38 10.14 -7.65 -1.66
C VAL A 38 11.24 -7.08 -0.78
N ILE A 39 11.56 -5.80 -0.90
CA ILE A 39 12.55 -5.12 -0.03
C ILE A 39 12.13 -5.24 1.43
N THR A 40 10.88 -4.93 1.74
CA THR A 40 10.31 -5.00 3.08
C THR A 40 10.41 -6.41 3.66
N GLY A 41 10.02 -7.42 2.90
CA GLY A 41 10.09 -8.82 3.31
C GLY A 41 11.53 -9.29 3.54
N LEU A 42 12.46 -8.94 2.65
CA LEU A 42 13.88 -9.29 2.79
C LEU A 42 14.51 -8.64 4.02
N VAL A 43 14.26 -7.34 4.25
CA VAL A 43 14.78 -6.65 5.44
C VAL A 43 14.16 -7.23 6.70
N ALA A 44 12.84 -7.45 6.73
CA ALA A 44 12.15 -8.05 7.86
C ALA A 44 12.70 -9.44 8.20
N PHE A 45 12.91 -10.28 7.18
CA PHE A 45 13.47 -11.62 7.32
C PHE A 45 14.90 -11.58 7.86
N VAL A 46 15.80 -10.83 7.21
CA VAL A 46 17.21 -10.77 7.61
C VAL A 46 17.37 -10.26 9.04
N VAL A 47 16.62 -9.21 9.42
CA VAL A 47 16.68 -8.68 10.79
C VAL A 47 16.06 -9.66 11.77
N GLY A 48 14.86 -10.18 11.47
CA GLY A 48 14.14 -11.10 12.34
C GLY A 48 14.84 -12.44 12.56
N SER A 49 15.65 -12.91 11.60
CA SER A 49 16.39 -14.17 11.70
C SER A 49 17.80 -14.01 12.29
N THR A 50 18.25 -12.78 12.58
CA THR A 50 19.63 -12.52 13.01
C THR A 50 19.65 -11.91 14.42
N PRO A 51 19.96 -12.68 15.47
CA PRO A 51 20.01 -12.20 16.86
C PRO A 51 20.86 -10.95 17.07
N ALA A 52 22.01 -10.87 16.40
CA ALA A 52 22.89 -9.70 16.48
C ALA A 52 22.24 -8.39 15.98
N LEU A 53 21.20 -8.48 15.14
CA LEU A 53 20.47 -7.32 14.61
C LEU A 53 19.21 -7.03 15.45
N TYR A 54 18.38 -8.03 15.73
CA TYR A 54 17.10 -7.78 16.39
C TYR A 54 17.25 -7.53 17.90
N VAL A 55 18.21 -8.16 18.59
CA VAL A 55 18.35 -8.02 20.06
C VAL A 55 18.66 -6.58 20.48
N PRO A 56 19.64 -5.86 19.89
CA PRO A 56 19.90 -4.47 20.25
C PRO A 56 18.73 -3.53 19.94
N ILE A 57 17.94 -3.86 18.92
CA ILE A 57 16.81 -3.03 18.48
C ILE A 57 15.59 -3.25 19.37
N PHE A 58 15.12 -4.49 19.46
CA PHE A 58 13.85 -4.83 20.13
C PHE A 58 14.01 -5.06 21.64
N GLY A 59 15.23 -5.31 22.11
CA GLY A 59 15.57 -5.38 23.54
C GLY A 59 15.83 -4.02 24.20
N SER A 60 15.90 -2.94 23.42
CA SER A 60 16.15 -1.58 23.92
C SER A 60 14.99 -0.62 23.61
N PRO A 61 14.98 0.61 24.18
CA PRO A 61 13.99 1.63 23.81
C PRO A 61 13.99 2.00 22.32
N LEU A 62 15.02 1.62 21.55
CA LEU A 62 15.12 1.85 20.11
C LEU A 62 13.94 1.20 19.35
N LYS A 63 13.32 0.16 19.92
CA LYS A 63 12.12 -0.49 19.36
C LYS A 63 11.00 0.51 19.03
N TRP A 64 10.80 1.54 19.85
CA TRP A 64 9.75 2.54 19.64
C TRP A 64 10.06 3.44 18.44
N VAL A 65 11.33 3.80 18.27
CA VAL A 65 11.79 4.56 17.11
C VAL A 65 11.54 3.76 15.84
N VAL A 66 11.91 2.47 15.84
CA VAL A 66 11.72 1.58 14.68
C VAL A 66 10.24 1.36 14.37
N MET A 67 9.40 1.12 15.39
CA MET A 67 7.96 0.92 15.20
C MET A 67 7.24 2.17 14.68
N LEU A 68 7.65 3.36 15.11
CA LEU A 68 7.03 4.63 14.72
C LEU A 68 7.66 5.26 13.48
N ALA A 69 8.85 4.82 13.06
CA ALA A 69 9.54 5.38 11.90
C ALA A 69 8.70 5.32 10.61
N PRO A 70 7.99 4.21 10.27
CA PRO A 70 7.15 4.19 9.08
C PRO A 70 6.06 5.26 9.10
N LEU A 71 5.48 5.56 10.26
CA LEU A 71 4.48 6.62 10.41
C LEU A 71 5.08 8.00 10.16
N ALA A 72 6.30 8.26 10.64
CA ALA A 72 7.02 9.50 10.35
C ALA A 72 7.29 9.67 8.84
N PHE A 73 7.63 8.58 8.14
CA PHE A 73 7.77 8.59 6.69
C PHE A 73 6.46 8.90 5.97
N VAL A 74 5.32 8.36 6.42
CA VAL A 74 4.01 8.67 5.85
C VAL A 74 3.72 10.17 5.98
N PHE A 75 3.92 10.75 7.17
CA PHE A 75 3.75 12.20 7.35
C PHE A 75 4.69 13.02 6.47
N PHE A 76 5.96 12.60 6.36
CA PHE A 76 6.94 13.25 5.48
C PHE A 76 6.48 13.24 4.02
N PHE A 77 6.02 12.08 3.53
CA PHE A 77 5.45 11.94 2.18
C PHE A 77 4.25 12.86 1.97
N SER A 78 3.29 12.89 2.92
CA SER A 78 2.11 13.75 2.82
C SER A 78 2.46 15.24 2.74
N PHE A 79 3.45 15.71 3.50
CA PHE A 79 3.85 17.13 3.49
C PHE A 79 4.71 17.52 2.28
N LYS A 80 5.51 16.60 1.75
CA LYS A 80 6.48 16.89 0.68
C LYS A 80 5.99 16.55 -0.71
N ILE A 81 4.82 15.91 -0.84
CA ILE A 81 4.24 15.40 -2.10
C ILE A 81 4.28 16.39 -3.27
N GLN A 82 4.01 17.68 -3.00
CA GLN A 82 3.94 18.72 -4.04
C GLN A 82 5.32 19.26 -4.47
N THR A 83 6.36 19.02 -3.68
CA THR A 83 7.68 19.66 -3.84
C THR A 83 8.79 18.69 -4.25
N MET A 84 8.51 17.38 -4.27
CA MET A 84 9.50 16.36 -4.60
C MET A 84 9.57 16.12 -6.11
N SER A 85 10.80 15.99 -6.62
CA SER A 85 11.04 15.43 -7.95
C SER A 85 10.76 13.92 -7.95
N ALA A 86 10.52 13.35 -9.13
CA ALA A 86 10.23 11.92 -9.29
C ALA A 86 11.36 11.01 -8.76
N SER A 87 12.62 11.42 -8.90
CA SER A 87 13.79 10.67 -8.41
C SER A 87 13.85 10.67 -6.88
N THR A 88 13.68 11.83 -6.25
CA THR A 88 13.66 11.94 -4.78
C THR A 88 12.50 11.13 -4.18
N ALA A 89 11.33 11.13 -4.84
CA ALA A 89 10.19 10.32 -4.42
C ALA A 89 10.53 8.82 -4.43
N GLN A 90 11.19 8.32 -5.48
CA GLN A 90 11.61 6.91 -5.56
C GLN A 90 12.61 6.53 -4.47
N ILE A 91 13.66 7.32 -4.28
CA ILE A 91 14.67 7.05 -3.25
C ILE A 91 14.02 7.01 -1.87
N THR A 92 13.12 7.95 -1.60
CA THR A 92 12.40 8.03 -0.33
C THR A 92 11.45 6.84 -0.17
N PHE A 93 10.82 6.37 -1.25
CA PHE A 93 9.95 5.20 -1.23
C PHE A 93 10.74 3.92 -0.93
N TRP A 94 11.93 3.75 -1.51
CA TRP A 94 12.80 2.60 -1.21
C TRP A 94 13.33 2.62 0.23
N ALA A 95 13.75 3.80 0.71
CA ALA A 95 14.13 3.98 2.11
C ALA A 95 12.95 3.65 3.05
N PHE A 96 11.75 4.10 2.70
CA PHE A 96 10.53 3.78 3.44
C PHE A 96 10.25 2.27 3.45
N CYS A 97 10.37 1.57 2.33
CA CYS A 97 10.16 0.11 2.28
C CYS A 97 11.15 -0.64 3.18
N ALA A 98 12.42 -0.22 3.20
CA ALA A 98 13.43 -0.79 4.07
C ALA A 98 13.14 -0.52 5.56
N VAL A 99 12.75 0.71 5.92
CA VAL A 99 12.37 1.08 7.28
C VAL A 99 11.11 0.35 7.73
N MET A 100 10.12 0.18 6.85
CA MET A 100 8.95 -0.64 7.12
C MET A 100 9.33 -2.11 7.34
N GLY A 101 10.26 -2.65 6.54
CA GLY A 101 10.79 -4.00 6.74
C GLY A 101 11.46 -4.16 8.11
N LEU A 102 12.24 -3.16 8.52
CA LEU A 102 12.84 -3.14 9.85
C LEU A 102 11.78 -3.15 10.97
N SER A 103 10.70 -2.40 10.81
CA SER A 103 9.57 -2.40 11.76
C SER A 103 8.86 -3.76 11.81
N LEU A 104 8.57 -4.34 10.63
CA LEU A 104 7.94 -5.64 10.49
C LEU A 104 8.85 -6.82 10.86
N ALA A 105 10.15 -6.61 11.09
CA ALA A 105 11.04 -7.67 11.58
C ALA A 105 10.53 -8.27 12.91
N SER A 106 9.85 -7.46 13.73
CA SER A 106 9.19 -7.90 14.97
C SER A 106 8.17 -9.02 14.75
N VAL A 107 7.57 -9.10 13.57
CA VAL A 107 6.61 -10.14 13.21
C VAL A 107 7.25 -11.53 13.23
N PHE A 108 8.48 -11.66 12.72
CA PHE A 108 9.22 -12.93 12.71
C PHE A 108 9.66 -13.37 14.11
N LEU A 109 9.56 -12.50 15.12
CA LEU A 109 9.86 -12.83 16.52
C LEU A 109 8.62 -13.34 17.29
N VAL A 110 7.42 -13.21 16.70
CA VAL A 110 6.15 -13.51 17.38
C VAL A 110 5.37 -14.59 16.65
N PHE A 111 5.45 -14.63 15.32
CA PHE A 111 4.67 -15.52 14.48
C PHE A 111 5.56 -16.50 13.73
N THR A 112 5.04 -17.70 13.51
CA THR A 112 5.75 -18.72 12.72
C THR A 112 5.91 -18.27 11.26
N GLY A 113 7.02 -18.67 10.63
CA GLY A 113 7.25 -18.41 9.20
C GLY A 113 6.14 -18.94 8.30
N ALA A 114 5.51 -20.07 8.67
CA ALA A 114 4.36 -20.63 7.95
C ALA A 114 3.13 -19.72 8.03
N SER A 115 2.81 -19.15 9.21
CA SER A 115 1.73 -18.18 9.37
C SER A 115 1.98 -16.93 8.54
N ILE A 116 3.19 -16.38 8.60
CA ILE A 116 3.60 -15.20 7.84
C ILE A 116 3.40 -15.43 6.34
N ALA A 117 3.92 -16.54 5.80
CA ALA A 117 3.80 -16.87 4.38
C ALA A 117 2.33 -17.07 3.97
N ARG A 118 1.55 -17.83 4.75
CA ARG A 118 0.13 -18.06 4.49
C ARG A 118 -0.65 -16.75 4.45
N THR A 119 -0.47 -15.90 5.45
CA THR A 119 -1.15 -14.60 5.52
C THR A 119 -0.73 -13.69 4.38
N PHE A 120 0.54 -13.71 3.97
CA PHE A 120 1.02 -12.96 2.81
C PHE A 120 0.28 -13.36 1.53
N PHE A 121 0.16 -14.66 1.22
CA PHE A 121 -0.55 -15.12 0.02
C PHE A 121 -2.06 -14.82 0.07
N ILE A 122 -2.69 -14.93 1.24
CA ILE A 122 -4.10 -14.52 1.42
C ILE A 122 -4.24 -13.02 1.13
N THR A 123 -3.36 -12.20 1.69
CA THR A 123 -3.35 -10.75 1.49
C THR A 123 -3.13 -10.41 0.02
N ALA A 124 -2.16 -11.05 -0.64
CA ALA A 124 -1.88 -10.83 -2.06
C ALA A 124 -3.07 -11.19 -2.95
N THR A 125 -3.77 -12.28 -2.64
CA THR A 125 -4.97 -12.67 -3.38
C THR A 125 -6.10 -11.67 -3.19
N MET A 126 -6.36 -11.26 -1.95
CA MET A 126 -7.41 -10.29 -1.60
C MET A 126 -7.12 -8.91 -2.21
N PHE A 127 -5.89 -8.43 -2.07
CA PHE A 127 -5.42 -7.20 -2.66
C PHE A 127 -5.53 -7.24 -4.19
N GLY A 128 -5.02 -8.31 -4.82
CA GLY A 128 -5.03 -8.46 -6.28
C GLY A 128 -6.46 -8.49 -6.85
N ALA A 129 -7.36 -9.25 -6.23
CA ALA A 129 -8.77 -9.31 -6.64
C ALA A 129 -9.47 -7.94 -6.51
N THR A 130 -9.24 -7.25 -5.39
CA THR A 130 -9.89 -5.97 -5.11
C THR A 130 -9.32 -4.83 -5.95
N SER A 131 -8.01 -4.81 -6.17
CA SER A 131 -7.35 -3.88 -7.06
C SER A 131 -7.80 -4.09 -8.51
N LEU A 132 -7.91 -5.34 -8.98
CA LEU A 132 -8.47 -5.64 -10.30
C LEU A 132 -9.91 -5.11 -10.45
N TYR A 133 -10.73 -5.27 -9.41
CA TYR A 133 -12.07 -4.67 -9.39
C TYR A 133 -12.02 -3.14 -9.48
N GLY A 134 -11.18 -2.47 -8.67
CA GLY A 134 -11.01 -1.01 -8.73
C GLY A 134 -10.52 -0.51 -10.09
N TYR A 135 -9.63 -1.27 -10.74
CA TYR A 135 -9.15 -0.96 -12.09
C TYR A 135 -10.25 -1.10 -13.14
N ALA A 136 -10.98 -2.22 -13.14
CA ALA A 136 -11.95 -2.57 -14.18
C ALA A 136 -13.32 -1.91 -14.01
N THR A 137 -13.70 -1.52 -12.78
CA THR A 137 -15.03 -0.96 -12.52
C THR A 137 -15.20 0.41 -13.17
N LYS A 138 -16.41 0.64 -13.70
CA LYS A 138 -16.85 1.91 -14.28
C LYS A 138 -17.69 2.74 -13.29
N ARG A 139 -18.01 2.19 -12.13
CA ARG A 139 -18.71 2.91 -11.06
C ARG A 139 -17.72 3.83 -10.37
N ASP A 140 -18.10 5.09 -10.19
CA ASP A 140 -17.34 6.04 -9.38
C ASP A 140 -17.33 5.60 -7.90
N LEU A 141 -16.14 5.37 -7.36
CA LEU A 141 -15.91 4.95 -5.99
C LEU A 141 -15.60 6.12 -5.05
N SER A 142 -15.54 7.36 -5.52
CA SER A 142 -15.17 8.55 -4.73
C SER A 142 -15.97 8.69 -3.42
N ARG A 143 -17.30 8.53 -3.49
CA ARG A 143 -18.18 8.60 -2.31
C ARG A 143 -17.88 7.50 -1.30
N MET A 144 -17.62 6.30 -1.79
CA MET A 144 -17.23 5.17 -0.94
C MET A 144 -15.85 5.43 -0.33
N GLY A 145 -14.90 5.96 -1.11
CA GLY A 145 -13.57 6.36 -0.66
C GLY A 145 -13.62 7.35 0.50
N SER A 146 -14.43 8.42 0.39
CA SER A 146 -14.61 9.39 1.49
C SER A 146 -15.16 8.73 2.76
N PHE A 147 -16.13 7.81 2.63
CA PHE A 147 -16.66 7.06 3.77
C PHE A 147 -15.62 6.13 4.40
N LEU A 148 -14.86 5.41 3.58
CA LEU A 148 -13.80 4.50 4.05
C LEU A 148 -12.64 5.26 4.71
N MET A 149 -12.31 6.46 4.23
CA MET A 149 -11.33 7.33 4.89
C MET A 149 -11.79 7.75 6.29
N MET A 150 -13.08 8.05 6.49
CA MET A 150 -13.63 8.25 7.84
C MET A 150 -13.53 6.98 8.68
N GLY A 151 -13.82 5.82 8.09
CA GLY A 151 -13.64 4.51 8.72
C GLY A 151 -12.20 4.25 9.15
N LEU A 152 -11.22 4.61 8.33
CA LEU A 152 -9.79 4.51 8.64
C LEU A 152 -9.43 5.33 9.89
N PHE A 153 -9.89 6.57 9.98
CA PHE A 153 -9.71 7.37 11.21
C PHE A 153 -10.35 6.69 12.42
N GLY A 154 -11.54 6.10 12.26
CA GLY A 154 -12.19 5.30 13.31
C GLY A 154 -11.33 4.12 13.77
N VAL A 155 -10.74 3.36 12.84
CA VAL A 155 -9.82 2.25 13.13
C VAL A 155 -8.57 2.75 13.86
N ILE A 156 -7.99 3.87 13.45
CA ILE A 156 -6.82 4.49 14.10
C ILE A 156 -7.16 4.89 15.55
N ILE A 157 -8.28 5.61 15.75
CA ILE A 157 -8.70 6.05 17.09
C ILE A 157 -8.97 4.84 17.98
N ALA A 158 -9.70 3.84 17.49
CA ALA A 158 -9.96 2.60 18.22
C ALA A 158 -8.66 1.88 18.59
N SER A 159 -7.67 1.85 17.69
CA SER A 159 -6.35 1.27 17.95
C SER A 159 -5.61 2.01 19.07
N VAL A 160 -5.62 3.34 19.06
CA VAL A 160 -5.02 4.15 20.13
C VAL A 160 -5.71 3.92 21.47
N VAL A 161 -7.04 3.89 21.49
CA VAL A 161 -7.82 3.58 22.71
C VAL A 161 -7.47 2.18 23.23
N ASN A 162 -7.32 1.21 22.33
CA ASN A 162 -7.02 -0.16 22.73
C ASN A 162 -5.62 -0.34 23.32
N ILE A 163 -4.67 0.55 23.05
CA ILE A 163 -3.35 0.55 23.72
C ILE A 163 -3.52 0.72 25.23
N PHE A 164 -4.46 1.55 25.68
CA PHE A 164 -4.72 1.79 27.11
C PHE A 164 -5.65 0.75 27.73
N MET A 165 -6.61 0.24 26.95
CA MET A 165 -7.59 -0.74 27.44
C MET A 165 -7.05 -2.18 27.44
N GLY A 166 -6.21 -2.55 26.48
CA GLY A 166 -5.72 -3.92 26.31
C GLY A 166 -6.82 -4.95 26.01
N SER A 167 -7.93 -4.55 25.38
CA SER A 167 -9.09 -5.42 25.17
C SER A 167 -8.90 -6.31 23.93
N SER A 168 -8.95 -7.63 24.14
CA SER A 168 -8.87 -8.62 23.07
C SER A 168 -10.09 -8.55 22.13
N ALA A 169 -11.29 -8.30 22.68
CA ALA A 169 -12.50 -8.12 21.89
C ALA A 169 -12.44 -6.86 21.01
N LEU A 170 -11.89 -5.76 21.54
CA LEU A 170 -11.68 -4.54 20.76
C LEU A 170 -10.61 -4.75 19.68
N GLN A 171 -9.51 -5.45 20.00
CA GLN A 171 -8.47 -5.81 19.03
C GLN A 171 -9.02 -6.65 17.87
N PHE A 172 -9.90 -7.60 18.17
CA PHE A 172 -10.61 -8.41 17.18
C PHE A 172 -11.47 -7.53 16.26
N ALA A 173 -12.29 -6.64 16.85
CA ALA A 173 -13.14 -5.73 16.09
C ALA A 173 -12.31 -4.79 15.19
N ILE A 174 -11.23 -4.20 15.72
CA ILE A 174 -10.27 -3.37 14.97
C ILE A 174 -9.73 -4.14 13.76
N SER A 175 -9.35 -5.40 13.96
CA SER A 175 -8.78 -6.23 12.88
C SER A 175 -9.79 -6.48 11.77
N VAL A 176 -11.01 -6.93 12.12
CA VAL A 176 -12.06 -7.23 11.13
C VAL A 176 -12.51 -5.97 10.38
N ILE A 177 -12.81 -4.89 11.10
CA ILE A 177 -13.25 -3.62 10.50
C ILE A 177 -12.12 -3.03 9.65
N GLY A 178 -10.89 -3.05 10.17
CA GLY A 178 -9.71 -2.56 9.46
C GLY A 178 -9.50 -3.30 8.13
N ILE A 179 -9.62 -4.63 8.10
CA ILE A 179 -9.51 -5.39 6.86
C ILE A 179 -10.56 -4.92 5.84
N VAL A 180 -11.82 -4.80 6.24
CA VAL A 180 -12.89 -4.32 5.34
C VAL A 180 -12.58 -2.91 4.82
N VAL A 181 -12.13 -2.02 5.70
CA VAL A 181 -11.77 -0.63 5.34
C VAL A 181 -10.64 -0.61 4.33
N PHE A 182 -9.51 -1.28 4.60
CA PHE A 182 -8.35 -1.26 3.70
C PHE A 182 -8.58 -2.01 2.39
N VAL A 183 -9.42 -3.06 2.39
CA VAL A 183 -9.86 -3.71 1.15
C VAL A 183 -10.67 -2.73 0.30
N GLY A 184 -11.64 -2.03 0.89
CA GLY A 184 -12.39 -0.98 0.19
C GLY A 184 -11.49 0.14 -0.34
N LEU A 185 -10.54 0.62 0.49
CA LEU A 185 -9.57 1.64 0.11
C LEU A 185 -8.66 1.16 -1.02
N THR A 186 -8.32 -0.13 -1.07
CA THR A 186 -7.53 -0.69 -2.18
C THR A 186 -8.25 -0.53 -3.52
N ALA A 187 -9.57 -0.80 -3.57
CA ALA A 187 -10.35 -0.60 -4.79
C ALA A 187 -10.42 0.89 -5.16
N TYR A 188 -10.70 1.75 -4.17
CA TYR A 188 -10.77 3.20 -4.38
C TYR A 188 -9.43 3.78 -4.86
N ASP A 189 -8.32 3.48 -4.17
CA ASP A 189 -7.00 3.97 -4.53
C ASP A 189 -6.58 3.50 -5.92
N THR A 190 -6.89 2.25 -6.28
CA THR A 190 -6.59 1.75 -7.63
C THR A 190 -7.34 2.55 -8.69
N GLN A 191 -8.62 2.86 -8.46
CA GLN A 191 -9.40 3.69 -9.37
C GLN A 191 -8.87 5.13 -9.41
N ASN A 192 -8.56 5.72 -8.27
CA ASN A 192 -8.04 7.08 -8.17
C ASN A 192 -6.68 7.24 -8.87
N ILE A 193 -5.78 6.25 -8.79
CA ILE A 193 -4.51 6.26 -9.53
C ILE A 193 -4.74 6.32 -11.05
N LYS A 194 -5.72 5.55 -11.55
CA LYS A 194 -6.11 5.56 -12.96
C LYS A 194 -6.67 6.92 -13.38
N GLU A 195 -7.51 7.53 -12.54
CA GLU A 195 -8.12 8.84 -12.80
C GLU A 195 -7.07 9.96 -12.79
N GLN A 196 -6.13 9.95 -11.84
CA GLN A 196 -5.03 10.93 -11.78
C GLN A 196 -4.13 10.89 -13.01
N TYR A 197 -3.89 9.71 -13.60
CA TYR A 197 -3.18 9.61 -14.88
C TYR A 197 -3.95 10.28 -16.03
N SER A 198 -5.28 10.21 -16.03
CA SER A 198 -6.09 10.83 -17.08
C SER A 198 -6.11 12.36 -17.04
N GLU A 199 -5.82 12.93 -15.88
CA GLU A 199 -5.82 14.39 -15.66
C GLU A 199 -4.43 15.03 -15.89
N ASN A 200 -3.35 14.24 -15.97
CA ASN A 200 -1.97 14.73 -16.04
C ASN A 200 -1.24 14.21 -17.29
N PHE A 201 -0.72 15.12 -18.13
CA PHE A 201 -0.13 14.77 -19.43
C PHE A 201 1.41 14.83 -19.49
N ASP A 202 2.09 15.30 -18.45
CA ASP A 202 3.56 15.40 -18.45
C ASP A 202 4.26 14.15 -17.88
N GLN A 203 5.42 13.81 -18.45
CA GLN A 203 6.15 12.58 -18.09
C GLN A 203 6.71 12.60 -16.66
N GLU A 204 7.16 13.77 -16.18
CA GLU A 204 7.72 13.90 -14.83
C GLU A 204 6.63 13.71 -13.77
N SER A 205 5.49 14.37 -13.94
CA SER A 205 4.31 14.15 -13.09
C SER A 205 3.88 12.69 -13.13
N ASN A 206 3.87 12.04 -14.30
CA ASN A 206 3.50 10.63 -14.42
C ASN A 206 4.40 9.66 -13.65
N GLN A 207 5.72 9.90 -13.61
CA GLN A 207 6.62 9.06 -12.81
C GLN A 207 6.43 9.32 -11.31
N LYS A 208 6.26 10.57 -10.92
CA LYS A 208 5.99 10.98 -9.55
C LYS A 208 4.66 10.39 -9.02
N LEU A 209 3.60 10.49 -9.81
CA LEU A 209 2.28 9.90 -9.52
C LEU A 209 2.35 8.39 -9.38
N ALA A 210 3.16 7.72 -10.22
CA ALA A 210 3.33 6.27 -10.12
C ALA A 210 3.92 5.85 -8.76
N VAL A 211 4.86 6.61 -8.22
CA VAL A 211 5.47 6.35 -6.91
C VAL A 211 4.48 6.57 -5.78
N PHE A 212 3.69 7.65 -5.83
CA PHE A 212 2.68 7.93 -4.81
C PHE A 212 1.53 6.92 -4.85
N GLY A 213 1.10 6.53 -6.05
CA GLY A 213 0.15 5.44 -6.23
C GLY A 213 0.69 4.12 -5.64
N ALA A 214 1.96 3.80 -5.90
CA ALA A 214 2.60 2.63 -5.34
C ALA A 214 2.68 2.68 -3.81
N LEU A 215 2.98 3.85 -3.23
CA LEU A 215 3.00 4.05 -1.78
C LEU A 215 1.62 3.81 -1.15
N SER A 216 0.54 4.36 -1.72
CA SER A 216 -0.82 4.17 -1.20
C SER A 216 -1.23 2.70 -1.21
N LEU A 217 -1.03 2.04 -2.37
CA LEU A 217 -1.35 0.63 -2.53
C LEU A 217 -0.48 -0.27 -1.62
N TYR A 218 0.80 0.06 -1.49
CA TYR A 218 1.72 -0.61 -0.57
C TYR A 218 1.24 -0.50 0.89
N LEU A 219 0.84 0.69 1.33
CA LEU A 219 0.34 0.91 2.70
C LEU A 219 -0.92 0.10 2.96
N ASN A 220 -1.87 0.10 2.02
CA ASN A 220 -3.07 -0.73 2.13
C ASN A 220 -2.72 -2.22 2.25
N PHE A 221 -1.82 -2.73 1.41
CA PHE A 221 -1.37 -4.11 1.48
C PHE A 221 -0.75 -4.45 2.83
N VAL A 222 0.21 -3.64 3.29
CA VAL A 222 0.92 -3.87 4.56
C VAL A 222 -0.03 -3.79 5.76
N ASN A 223 -1.04 -2.92 5.72
CA ASN A 223 -2.06 -2.85 6.76
C ASN A 223 -3.00 -4.07 6.74
N ILE A 224 -3.48 -4.49 5.57
CA ILE A 224 -4.29 -5.72 5.44
C ILE A 224 -3.49 -6.93 5.95
N PHE A 225 -2.22 -7.04 5.56
CA PHE A 225 -1.32 -8.11 5.99
C PHE A 225 -1.19 -8.16 7.52
N GLN A 226 -0.88 -7.03 8.16
CA GLN A 226 -0.73 -6.97 9.62
C GLN A 226 -2.03 -7.29 10.35
N LEU A 227 -3.17 -6.78 9.89
CA LEU A 227 -4.48 -7.05 10.51
C LEU A 227 -4.87 -8.52 10.35
N LEU A 228 -4.67 -9.10 9.16
CA LEU A 228 -4.89 -10.53 8.93
C LEU A 228 -3.95 -11.39 9.74
N LEU A 229 -2.68 -11.01 9.91
CA LEU A 229 -1.72 -11.80 10.67
C LEU A 229 -2.05 -11.78 12.16
N ASN A 230 -2.46 -10.63 12.69
CA ASN A 230 -2.95 -10.55 14.07
C ASN A 230 -4.24 -11.36 14.28
N PHE A 231 -5.07 -11.52 13.25
CA PHE A 231 -6.32 -12.26 13.29
C PHE A 231 -6.15 -13.78 13.10
N THR A 232 -5.27 -14.21 12.19
CA THR A 232 -5.11 -15.61 11.76
C THR A 232 -3.79 -16.27 12.17
N GLY A 233 -2.81 -15.48 12.61
CA GLY A 233 -1.45 -15.95 12.82
C GLY A 233 -1.32 -16.80 14.07
N GLU A 234 -0.65 -17.94 13.92
CA GLU A 234 -0.20 -18.77 15.03
C GLU A 234 1.07 -18.16 15.62
N ARG A 235 1.08 -18.02 16.95
CA ARG A 235 2.20 -17.46 17.71
C ARG A 235 3.10 -18.59 18.22
N GLU A 236 4.40 -18.30 18.30
CA GLU A 236 5.38 -19.18 18.98
C GLU A 236 5.26 -19.07 20.51
#